data_AF-A0AAU7CQB4-F1
#
_entry.id   AF-A0AAU7CQB4-F1
#
_cell.length_a   1.000
_cell.length_b   1.000
_cell.length_c   1.000
_cell.angle_alpha   90.00
_cell.angle_beta   90.00
_cell.angle_gamma   90.00
#
_symmetry.space_group_name_H-M   'P 1'
#
loop_
_entity.id
_entity.type
_entity.pdbx_description
1 polymer ?
#
loop_
_entity_poly.entity_id
_entity_poly.type
_entity_poly.pdbx_seq_one_letter_code
_entity_poly.pdbx_strand_id
1 'polypeptide(L)'
;MSKPELSLLNVFEVSTDGVHHHLICFLDVLLAGSRGIDSRSVIGEFTPSDGGAFDLETFQVNPNFIEVFVQYMNECAINSPEIIREASSRSSDWLYLLDPRTPGEFSNDPLASDLVGCFAVDDTGQIVPRSFQYNREHRWFDPVRGVSGVLSDRTFYRWVHPLTDRKGG
;
A
#
# COMPACT_ATOMS: atom_id res chain seq x y z
N MET A 1 15.45 25.77 7.64
CA MET A 1 15.79 24.69 6.69
C MET A 1 14.95 23.48 7.07
N SER A 2 13.97 23.12 6.26
CA SER A 2 13.19 21.89 6.42
C SER A 2 14.12 20.68 6.25
N LYS A 3 14.02 19.69 7.14
CA LYS A 3 14.72 18.41 6.93
C LYS A 3 14.22 17.79 5.62
N PRO A 4 15.08 17.19 4.79
CA PRO A 4 14.62 16.45 3.63
C PRO A 4 13.70 15.32 4.11
N GLU A 5 12.50 15.23 3.52
CA GLU A 5 11.64 14.07 3.75
C GLU A 5 12.31 12.84 3.16
N LEU A 6 12.50 11.82 3.98
CA LEU A 6 13.01 10.53 3.49
C LEU A 6 11.98 9.89 2.59
N SER A 7 12.47 9.26 1.51
CA SER A 7 11.64 8.36 0.69
C SER A 7 11.09 7.26 1.58
N LEU A 8 9.78 7.02 1.50
CA LEU A 8 9.13 5.89 2.18
C LEU A 8 9.26 4.59 1.40
N LEU A 9 9.61 4.69 0.12
CA LEU A 9 9.81 3.55 -0.76
C LEU A 9 11.30 3.40 -1.00
N ASN A 10 11.86 2.28 -0.58
CA ASN A 10 13.27 1.98 -0.75
C ASN A 10 13.46 0.54 -1.22
N VAL A 11 14.50 0.33 -2.01
CA VAL A 11 14.98 -1.01 -2.37
C VAL A 11 16.08 -1.40 -1.41
N PHE A 12 15.99 -2.61 -0.86
CA PHE A 12 17.00 -3.20 0.01
C PHE A 12 17.51 -4.49 -0.59
N GLU A 13 18.83 -4.67 -0.58
CA GLU A 13 19.45 -5.98 -0.75
C GLU A 13 19.68 -6.56 0.65
N VAL A 14 19.16 -7.75 0.91
CA VAL A 14 19.34 -8.45 2.18
C VAL A 14 19.89 -9.84 1.95
N SER A 15 20.72 -10.32 2.87
CA SER A 15 21.22 -11.70 2.85
C SER A 15 20.64 -12.46 4.04
N THR A 16 19.96 -13.57 3.75
CA THR A 16 19.44 -14.51 4.76
C THR A 16 19.92 -15.91 4.40
N ASP A 17 20.60 -16.58 5.33
CA ASP A 17 21.18 -17.91 5.14
C ASP A 17 22.05 -18.06 3.87
N GLY A 18 22.72 -16.98 3.47
CA GLY A 18 23.58 -16.93 2.28
C GLY A 18 22.85 -16.71 0.95
N VAL A 19 21.53 -16.56 0.97
CA VAL A 19 20.72 -16.17 -0.20
C VAL A 19 20.52 -14.66 -0.21
N HIS A 20 20.75 -14.03 -1.37
CA HIS A 20 20.52 -12.61 -1.58
C HIS A 20 19.09 -12.37 -2.06
N HIS A 21 18.39 -11.44 -1.43
CA HIS A 21 17.03 -11.05 -1.76
C HIS A 21 17.00 -9.55 -2.08
N HIS A 22 16.23 -9.17 -3.10
CA HIS A 22 16.01 -7.77 -3.44
C HIS A 22 14.56 -7.40 -3.12
N LEU A 23 14.41 -6.60 -2.07
CA LEU A 23 13.12 -6.28 -1.47
C LEU A 23 12.76 -4.84 -1.81
N ILE A 24 11.50 -4.61 -2.15
CA ILE A 24 10.92 -3.27 -2.15
C ILE A 24 10.15 -3.09 -0.86
N CYS A 25 10.54 -2.09 -0.07
CA CYS A 25 9.97 -1.86 1.25
C CYS A 25 9.32 -0.49 1.35
N PHE A 26 8.14 -0.46 1.98
CA PHE A 26 7.48 0.73 2.48
C PHE A 26 8.06 1.10 3.86
N LEU A 27 9.34 1.44 3.88
CA LEU A 27 10.16 1.65 5.08
C LEU A 27 11.31 2.61 4.75
N ASP A 28 11.51 3.63 5.58
CA ASP A 28 12.67 4.52 5.44
C ASP A 28 13.97 3.85 5.92
N VAL A 29 15.09 4.29 5.33
CA VAL A 29 16.43 3.71 5.58
C VAL A 29 16.90 3.82 7.04
N LEU A 30 16.44 4.82 7.80
CA LEU A 30 16.84 4.99 9.20
C LEU A 30 16.11 3.98 10.10
N LEU A 31 14.82 3.76 9.86
CA LEU A 31 14.07 2.72 10.56
C LEU A 31 14.59 1.33 10.20
N ALA A 32 14.88 1.06 8.92
CA ALA A 32 15.48 -0.20 8.49
C ALA A 32 16.80 -0.49 9.20
N GLY A 33 17.71 0.50 9.26
CA GLY A 33 19.00 0.34 9.94
C GLY A 33 18.91 0.20 11.46
N SER A 34 17.86 0.73 12.10
CA SER A 34 17.73 0.71 13.57
C SER A 34 16.89 -0.45 14.10
N ARG A 35 15.97 -1.00 13.30
CA ARG A 35 15.00 -2.03 13.74
C ARG A 35 15.01 -3.28 12.87
N GLY A 36 15.77 -3.29 11.78
CA GLY A 36 15.66 -4.30 10.75
C GLY A 36 14.43 -4.06 9.85
N ILE A 37 14.16 -5.04 8.98
CA ILE A 37 13.06 -5.00 8.02
C ILE A 37 12.00 -6.00 8.48
N ASP A 38 10.84 -5.49 8.89
CA ASP A 38 9.66 -6.30 9.21
C ASP A 38 8.96 -6.69 7.91
N SER A 39 8.57 -7.97 7.77
CA SER A 39 7.83 -8.47 6.61
C SER A 39 6.56 -7.66 6.31
N ARG A 40 5.92 -7.05 7.32
CA ARG A 40 4.76 -6.16 7.18
C ARG A 40 5.05 -4.89 6.41
N SER A 41 6.32 -4.54 6.25
CA SER A 41 6.79 -3.37 5.49
C SER A 41 7.37 -3.72 4.14
N VAL A 42 7.55 -5.00 3.82
CA VAL A 42 8.06 -5.47 2.53
C VAL A 42 6.89 -5.56 1.57
N ILE A 43 6.82 -4.66 0.58
CA ILE A 43 5.76 -4.66 -0.44
C ILE A 43 5.88 -5.91 -1.32
N GLY A 44 7.11 -6.31 -1.64
CA GLY A 44 7.40 -7.50 -2.43
C GLY A 44 8.87 -7.70 -2.69
N GLU A 45 9.17 -8.76 -3.41
CA GLU A 45 10.50 -9.19 -3.81
C GLU A 45 10.61 -9.23 -5.33
N PHE A 46 11.80 -9.00 -5.87
CA PHE A 46 12.07 -9.15 -7.30
C PHE A 46 13.46 -9.75 -7.53
N THR A 47 13.68 -10.26 -8.74
CA THR A 47 15.02 -10.60 -9.23
C THR A 47 15.49 -9.47 -10.14
N PRO A 48 16.62 -8.80 -9.84
CA PRO A 48 17.12 -7.74 -10.71
C PRO A 48 17.42 -8.26 -12.12
N SER A 49 17.25 -7.39 -13.11
CA SER A 49 17.74 -7.65 -14.47
C SER A 49 19.28 -7.76 -14.49
N ASP A 50 19.85 -8.19 -15.62
CA ASP A 50 21.32 -8.28 -15.81
C ASP A 50 22.06 -6.96 -15.53
N GLY A 51 21.37 -5.81 -15.61
CA GLY A 51 21.90 -4.49 -15.26
C GLY A 51 21.78 -4.10 -13.79
N GLY A 52 21.27 -4.99 -12.93
CA GLY A 52 20.99 -4.73 -11.51
C GLY A 52 19.77 -3.85 -11.23
N ALA A 53 18.97 -3.56 -12.26
CA ALA A 53 17.80 -2.70 -12.13
C ALA A 53 16.56 -3.49 -11.68
N PHE A 54 15.60 -2.77 -11.08
CA PHE A 54 14.27 -3.31 -10.76
C PHE A 54 13.61 -3.89 -12.02
N ASP A 55 13.24 -5.16 -11.94
CA ASP A 55 12.52 -5.86 -12.99
C ASP A 55 11.09 -6.13 -12.52
N LEU A 56 10.13 -5.54 -13.21
CA LEU A 56 8.71 -5.69 -12.89
C LEU A 56 8.18 -7.08 -13.24
N GLU A 57 8.78 -7.78 -14.20
CA GLU A 57 8.31 -9.10 -14.65
C GLU A 57 8.58 -10.17 -13.59
N THR A 58 9.63 -9.99 -12.79
CA THR A 58 10.00 -10.92 -11.71
C THR A 58 9.43 -10.50 -10.35
N PHE A 59 8.78 -9.34 -10.28
CA PHE A 59 8.25 -8.80 -9.04
C PHE A 59 7.06 -9.62 -8.52
N GLN A 60 7.15 -10.02 -7.26
CA GLN A 60 6.10 -10.73 -6.55
C GLN A 60 5.72 -9.95 -5.29
N VAL A 61 4.44 -9.62 -5.20
CA VAL A 61 3.87 -8.94 -4.03
C VAL A 61 3.93 -9.88 -2.83
N ASN A 62 4.36 -9.35 -1.69
CA ASN A 62 4.38 -10.08 -0.44
C ASN A 62 2.95 -10.19 0.13
N PRO A 63 2.41 -11.41 0.35
CA PRO A 63 1.07 -11.59 0.91
C PRO A 63 0.91 -10.96 2.30
N ASN A 64 1.95 -10.95 3.15
CA ASN A 64 1.87 -10.34 4.48
C ASN A 64 1.62 -8.83 4.40
N PHE A 65 2.16 -8.17 3.37
CA PHE A 65 1.90 -6.74 3.14
C PHE A 65 0.45 -6.49 2.70
N ILE A 66 -0.11 -7.37 1.89
CA ILE A 66 -1.53 -7.29 1.50
C ILE A 66 -2.44 -7.48 2.72
N GLU A 67 -2.14 -8.43 3.60
CA GLU A 67 -2.91 -8.63 4.85
C GLU A 67 -2.86 -7.38 5.74
N VAL A 68 -1.68 -6.80 5.90
CA VAL A 68 -1.45 -5.52 6.60
C VAL A 68 -2.24 -4.38 5.99
N PHE A 69 -2.25 -4.27 4.67
CA PHE A 69 -3.01 -3.25 3.97
C PHE A 69 -4.52 -3.45 4.15
N VAL A 70 -5.03 -4.67 4.00
CA VAL A 70 -6.44 -5.00 4.24
C VAL A 70 -6.85 -4.68 5.67
N GLN A 71 -5.98 -4.95 6.65
CA GLN A 71 -6.21 -4.60 8.04
C GLN A 71 -6.30 -3.07 8.23
N TYR A 72 -5.34 -2.32 7.69
CA TYR A 72 -5.36 -0.85 7.72
C TYR A 72 -6.64 -0.28 7.11
N MET A 73 -7.08 -0.82 5.96
CA MET A 73 -8.30 -0.36 5.30
C MET A 73 -9.53 -0.57 6.17
N ASN A 74 -9.64 -1.73 6.81
CA ASN A 74 -10.77 -2.08 7.67
C ASN A 74 -10.76 -1.39 9.05
N GLU A 75 -9.61 -0.99 9.57
CA GLU A 75 -9.49 -0.39 10.91
C GLU A 75 -9.42 1.14 10.88
N CYS A 76 -8.77 1.70 9.87
CA CYS A 76 -8.48 3.13 9.79
C CYS A 76 -9.15 3.79 8.59
N ALA A 77 -8.94 3.29 7.37
CA ALA A 77 -9.44 3.96 6.17
C ALA A 77 -10.97 4.00 6.10
N ILE A 78 -11.66 2.97 6.63
CA ILE A 78 -13.12 2.93 6.75
C ILE A 78 -13.71 4.16 7.46
N ASN A 79 -12.94 4.80 8.34
CA ASN A 79 -13.35 5.99 9.10
C ASN A 79 -12.97 7.31 8.41
N SER A 80 -12.42 7.26 7.19
CA SER A 80 -12.09 8.45 6.41
C SER A 80 -13.37 9.22 6.06
N PRO A 81 -13.44 10.53 6.34
CA PRO A 81 -14.59 11.35 5.95
C PRO A 81 -14.88 11.29 4.44
N GLU A 82 -13.86 11.14 3.61
CA GLU A 82 -14.01 11.04 2.16
C GLU A 82 -14.68 9.73 1.76
N ILE A 83 -14.22 8.60 2.32
CA ILE A 83 -14.79 7.28 2.04
C ILE A 83 -16.23 7.20 2.56
N ILE A 84 -16.50 7.72 3.76
CA ILE A 84 -17.86 7.79 4.33
C ILE A 84 -18.79 8.64 3.44
N ARG A 85 -18.32 9.81 2.99
CA ARG A 85 -19.11 10.69 2.11
C ARG A 85 -19.44 10.00 0.79
N GLU A 86 -18.49 9.33 0.17
CA GLU A 86 -18.73 8.59 -1.08
C GLU A 86 -19.67 7.39 -0.86
N ALA A 87 -19.51 6.61 0.22
CA ALA A 87 -20.40 5.51 0.57
C ALA A 87 -21.86 5.98 0.78
N SER A 88 -22.06 7.12 1.44
CA SER A 88 -23.39 7.66 1.72
C SER A 88 -24.19 8.02 0.45
N SER A 89 -23.50 8.18 -0.68
CA SER A 89 -24.12 8.43 -1.98
C SER A 89 -24.49 7.16 -2.77
N ARG A 90 -24.17 5.97 -2.24
CA ARG A 90 -24.27 4.66 -2.92
C ARG A 90 -24.90 3.60 -2.00
N SER A 91 -26.23 3.54 -1.91
CA SER A 91 -26.90 2.54 -1.09
C SER A 91 -26.96 1.16 -1.78
N SER A 92 -26.77 0.09 -0.99
CA SER A 92 -26.80 -1.33 -1.44
C SER A 92 -25.83 -1.67 -2.58
N ASP A 93 -24.65 -1.05 -2.61
CA ASP A 93 -23.66 -1.23 -3.67
C ASP A 93 -22.23 -1.38 -3.11
N TRP A 94 -21.27 -1.66 -3.98
CA TRP A 94 -19.85 -1.69 -3.65
C TRP A 94 -19.23 -0.30 -3.87
N LEU A 95 -18.52 0.20 -2.86
CA LEU A 95 -17.65 1.37 -3.00
C LEU A 95 -16.27 0.91 -3.48
N TYR A 96 -16.02 1.05 -4.78
CA TYR A 96 -14.72 0.78 -5.39
C TYR A 96 -13.76 1.94 -5.15
N LEU A 97 -12.54 1.60 -4.74
CA LEU A 97 -11.47 2.56 -4.48
C LEU A 97 -10.47 2.55 -5.64
N LEU A 98 -10.23 3.73 -6.20
CA LEU A 98 -9.23 3.94 -7.22
C LEU A 98 -7.86 4.20 -6.60
N ASP A 99 -6.82 3.69 -7.26
CA ASP A 99 -5.45 4.03 -6.92
C ASP A 99 -5.26 5.55 -7.18
N PRO A 100 -4.79 6.33 -6.18
CA PRO A 100 -4.58 7.77 -6.34
C PRO A 100 -3.60 8.16 -7.45
N ARG A 101 -2.77 7.23 -7.96
CA ARG A 101 -1.94 7.49 -9.16
C ARG A 101 -2.78 7.63 -10.43
N THR A 102 -4.02 7.17 -10.40
CA THR A 102 -4.89 7.16 -11.58
C THR A 102 -5.47 8.57 -11.78
N PRO A 103 -5.22 9.22 -12.93
CA PRO A 103 -5.63 10.60 -13.15
C PRO A 103 -7.17 10.75 -13.11
N GLY A 104 -7.63 11.91 -12.64
CA GLY A 104 -9.05 12.25 -12.53
C GLY A 104 -9.70 12.67 -13.86
N GLU A 105 -11.00 12.38 -13.93
CA GLU A 105 -11.92 12.36 -15.09
C GLU A 105 -11.71 11.21 -16.06
N PHE A 106 -12.44 10.12 -15.82
CA PHE A 106 -12.62 9.07 -16.81
C PHE A 106 -13.85 9.35 -17.66
N SER A 107 -13.69 9.28 -18.97
CA SER A 107 -14.81 9.17 -19.90
C SER A 107 -15.40 7.76 -19.95
N ASN A 108 -14.72 6.76 -19.36
CA ASN A 108 -15.04 5.33 -19.38
C ASN A 108 -14.83 4.69 -17.99
N ASP A 109 -15.27 3.45 -17.77
CA ASP A 109 -15.00 2.73 -16.53
C ASP A 109 -13.49 2.53 -16.29
N PRO A 110 -13.01 2.66 -15.03
CA PRO A 110 -11.60 2.45 -14.70
C PRO A 110 -11.18 1.00 -14.94
N LEU A 111 -9.90 0.80 -15.29
CA LEU A 111 -9.35 -0.55 -15.47
C LEU A 111 -9.30 -1.27 -14.12
N ALA A 112 -9.47 -2.60 -14.13
CA ALA A 112 -9.33 -3.41 -12.91
C ALA A 112 -7.97 -3.19 -12.23
N SER A 113 -6.89 -3.02 -13.00
CA SER A 113 -5.54 -2.75 -12.46
C SER A 113 -5.39 -1.41 -11.73
N ASP A 114 -6.34 -0.48 -11.93
CA ASP A 114 -6.40 0.83 -11.28
C ASP A 114 -7.26 0.81 -10.02
N LEU A 115 -8.02 -0.27 -9.78
CA LEU A 115 -8.81 -0.44 -8.57
C LEU A 115 -7.96 -1.07 -7.47
N VAL A 116 -7.85 -0.39 -6.34
CA VAL A 116 -7.16 -0.89 -5.15
C VAL A 116 -7.97 -2.00 -4.48
N GLY A 117 -9.29 -1.85 -4.46
CA GLY A 117 -10.21 -2.76 -3.79
C GLY A 117 -11.59 -2.14 -3.64
N CYS A 118 -12.43 -2.73 -2.82
CA CYS A 118 -13.76 -2.22 -2.55
C CYS A 118 -14.24 -2.49 -1.12
N PHE A 119 -15.20 -1.68 -0.70
CA PHE A 119 -15.99 -1.89 0.51
C PHE A 119 -17.43 -2.25 0.14
N ALA A 120 -18.08 -3.10 0.93
CA ALA A 120 -19.52 -3.28 0.82
C ALA A 120 -20.24 -2.12 1.51
N VAL A 121 -21.29 -1.58 0.89
CA VAL A 121 -22.15 -0.55 1.46
C VAL A 121 -23.55 -1.12 1.67
N ASP A 122 -24.12 -0.88 2.85
CA ASP A 122 -25.46 -1.33 3.19
C ASP A 122 -26.56 -0.45 2.56
N ASP A 123 -27.81 -0.80 2.83
CA ASP A 123 -29.00 -0.10 2.35
C ASP A 123 -29.14 1.33 2.91
N THR A 124 -28.45 1.65 4.00
CA THR A 124 -28.41 2.99 4.60
C THR A 124 -27.27 3.86 4.08
N GLY A 125 -26.43 3.34 3.17
CA GLY A 125 -25.25 4.05 2.68
C GLY A 125 -24.07 4.00 3.65
N GLN A 126 -24.09 3.09 4.63
CA GLN A 126 -22.98 2.89 5.56
C GLN A 126 -22.07 1.75 5.10
N ILE A 127 -20.78 1.90 5.33
CA ILE A 127 -19.81 0.85 5.01
C ILE A 127 -19.97 -0.30 5.98
N VAL A 128 -20.13 -1.51 5.45
CA VAL A 128 -20.18 -2.73 6.27
C VAL A 128 -18.82 -2.93 6.94
N PRO A 129 -18.75 -3.05 8.27
CA PRO A 129 -17.48 -3.25 8.97
C PRO A 129 -16.73 -4.50 8.49
N ARG A 130 -15.40 -4.40 8.40
CA ARG A 130 -14.51 -5.50 7.97
C ARG A 130 -14.81 -6.05 6.57
N SER A 131 -15.44 -5.25 5.70
CA SER A 131 -15.84 -5.68 4.35
C SER A 131 -14.82 -5.37 3.26
N PHE A 132 -13.69 -4.73 3.58
CA PHE A 132 -12.71 -4.39 2.55
C PHE A 132 -12.18 -5.65 1.85
N GLN A 133 -12.29 -5.68 0.53
CA GLN A 133 -11.70 -6.69 -0.32
C GLN A 133 -10.63 -6.06 -1.19
N TYR A 134 -9.40 -6.53 -1.02
CA TYR A 134 -8.29 -6.12 -1.88
C TYR A 134 -8.45 -6.74 -3.27
N ASN A 135 -8.26 -5.92 -4.30
CA ASN A 135 -8.27 -6.38 -5.68
C ASN A 135 -6.89 -6.94 -6.07
N ARG A 136 -6.83 -8.24 -6.37
CA ARG A 136 -5.58 -8.92 -6.75
C ARG A 136 -5.02 -8.48 -8.10
N GLU A 137 -5.83 -7.85 -8.94
CA GLU A 137 -5.38 -7.28 -10.22
C GLU A 137 -4.73 -5.91 -10.06
N HIS A 138 -4.84 -5.29 -8.87
CA HIS A 138 -4.21 -4.02 -8.55
C HIS A 138 -2.69 -4.10 -8.71
N ARG A 139 -2.11 -3.21 -9.51
CA ARG A 139 -0.66 -3.16 -9.73
C ARG A 139 0.01 -2.20 -8.75
N TRP A 140 0.92 -2.64 -7.91
CA TRP A 140 1.70 -1.71 -7.06
C TRP A 140 2.68 -0.84 -7.87
N PHE A 141 3.13 -1.36 -9.01
CA PHE A 141 4.04 -0.70 -9.94
C PHE A 141 3.48 -0.81 -11.35
N ASP A 142 3.37 0.32 -12.04
CA ASP A 142 2.98 0.39 -13.45
C ASP A 142 4.11 1.04 -14.27
N PRO A 143 4.48 0.50 -15.44
CA PRO A 143 5.60 1.02 -16.23
C PRO A 143 5.36 2.46 -16.74
N VAL A 144 4.10 2.85 -16.90
CA VAL A 144 3.71 4.13 -17.51
C VAL A 144 3.33 5.15 -16.43
N ARG A 145 2.56 4.71 -15.43
CA ARG A 145 2.01 5.58 -14.38
C ARG A 145 2.84 5.60 -13.10
N GLY A 146 3.81 4.69 -12.97
CA GLY A 146 4.69 4.60 -11.83
C GLY A 146 4.07 3.88 -10.63
N VAL A 147 4.44 4.32 -9.43
CA VAL A 147 4.12 3.66 -8.17
C VAL A 147 2.69 3.96 -7.74
N SER A 148 2.03 2.99 -7.12
CA SER A 148 0.74 3.19 -6.46
C SER A 148 0.74 4.39 -5.51
N GLY A 149 -0.27 5.23 -5.62
CA GLY A 149 -0.45 6.41 -4.77
C GLY A 149 -0.67 6.05 -3.30
N VAL A 150 -1.12 4.82 -3.01
CA VAL A 150 -1.23 4.27 -1.65
C VAL A 150 0.10 4.36 -0.90
N LEU A 151 1.23 4.18 -1.60
CA LEU A 151 2.57 4.22 -1.01
C LEU A 151 3.06 5.66 -0.72
N SER A 152 2.21 6.67 -0.95
CA SER A 152 2.43 8.04 -0.51
C SER A 152 1.64 8.40 0.75
N ASP A 153 0.76 7.51 1.23
CA ASP A 153 -0.09 7.75 2.40
C ASP A 153 0.74 7.70 3.70
N ARG A 154 0.97 8.87 4.30
CA ARG A 154 1.68 9.02 5.58
C ARG A 154 0.89 8.44 6.76
N THR A 155 -0.42 8.37 6.68
CA THR A 155 -1.27 7.73 7.70
C THR A 155 -1.06 6.24 7.68
N PHE A 156 -1.11 5.61 6.50
CA PHE A 156 -0.79 4.20 6.34
C PHE A 156 0.65 3.90 6.81
N TYR A 157 1.61 4.73 6.40
CA TYR A 157 3.00 4.58 6.85
C TYR A 157 3.14 4.55 8.38
N ARG A 158 2.55 5.53 9.08
CA ARG A 158 2.60 5.61 10.55
C ARG A 158 1.86 4.46 11.22
N TRP A 159 0.83 3.93 10.58
CA TRP A 159 0.09 2.77 11.08
C TRP A 159 0.93 1.50 11.01
N VAL A 160 1.65 1.28 9.91
CA VAL A 160 2.60 0.15 9.76
C VAL A 160 3.78 0.30 10.74
N HIS A 161 4.25 1.53 10.93
CA HIS A 161 5.42 1.88 11.74
C HIS A 161 5.04 2.74 12.95
N PRO A 162 4.33 2.18 13.94
CA PRO A 162 3.95 2.95 15.11
C PRO A 162 5.20 3.47 15.81
N LEU A 163 5.16 4.74 16.20
CA LEU A 163 6.14 5.30 17.12
C LEU A 163 5.99 4.55 18.44
N THR A 164 6.83 3.54 18.65
CA THR A 164 7.03 2.98 19.98
C THR A 164 7.61 4.10 20.81
N ASP A 165 6.81 4.65 21.73
CA ASP A 165 7.33 5.44 22.82
C ASP A 165 8.50 4.67 23.42
N ARG A 166 9.68 5.30 23.45
CA ARG A 166 10.76 4.85 24.33
C ARG A 166 10.23 4.99 25.76
N LYS A 167 9.52 3.98 26.25
CA LYS A 167 9.37 3.77 27.69
C LYS A 167 10.73 3.32 28.21
N GLY A 168 11.43 4.26 28.83
CA GLY A 168 12.38 4.04 29.93
C GLY A 168 13.61 3.18 29.63
N GLY A 169 14.75 3.84 29.52
CA GLY A 169 16.07 3.31 29.84
C GLY A 169 16.87 4.41 30.52
#